data_AF-A0A182SVG0-F1
#
_entry.id   AF-A0A182SVG0-F1
#
_cell.length_a   1.000
_cell.length_b   1.000
_cell.length_c   1.000
_cell.angle_alpha   90.00
_cell.angle_beta   90.00
_cell.angle_gamma   90.00
#
_symmetry.space_group_name_H-M   'P 1'
#
loop_
_entity.id
_entity.type
_entity.pdbx_description
1 polymer ?
#
loop_
_entity_poly.entity_id
_entity_poly.type
_entity_poly.pdbx_seq_one_letter_code
_entity_poly.pdbx_strand_id
1 'polypeptide(L)'
;NSSIYGLAASVWSDDLNRAHRVAQRLNAGTVSINTVDALDVTVPFGGGKQSGFGRARHKTLGLGALLSVAIGLVVSQGVMVLMLQAVGIAGFGFIIPLGLAYLLALSYAFSFSELSLMIPRAGSLSSYTEMAIGQFPAILATFSGYIVVAMFALSAELLLLDLIIGKVFPSSSLPPLTVAFGILGVFTVLNLMNIDIFARLQSLLAVVMLVVLLLLGLSAINHEQAQPLTNLFANSSGNPLGWGVLTLVAMAIWGFVGAEFVCPLVEEAQRPERDIPRSMIVGLSVIFCTIMIYCLGALLMIPSEELATNGLPHYLFATV
;
A
#
# COMPACT_ATOMS: atom_id res chain seq x y z
N ASN A 1 5.67 36.09 27.14
CA ASN A 1 4.58 35.09 27.16
C ASN A 1 4.92 33.98 28.15
N SER A 2 4.24 33.95 29.29
CA SER A 2 4.48 32.98 30.37
C SER A 2 3.56 31.74 30.29
N SER A 3 2.68 31.65 29.29
CA SER A 3 1.81 30.49 29.13
C SER A 3 2.56 29.29 28.53
N ILE A 4 1.99 28.10 28.70
CA ILE A 4 2.48 26.84 28.11
C ILE A 4 2.28 26.75 26.59
N TYR A 5 1.53 27.70 25.99
CA TYR A 5 1.27 27.79 24.55
C TYR A 5 1.96 29.02 23.95
N GLY A 6 2.28 28.97 22.66
CA GLY A 6 2.96 30.05 21.93
C GLY A 6 2.80 29.89 20.41
N LEU A 7 1.56 29.93 19.92
CA LEU A 7 1.23 29.64 18.52
C LEU A 7 1.76 30.73 17.57
N ALA A 8 1.27 31.95 17.73
CA ALA A 8 1.64 33.10 16.91
C ALA A 8 1.77 34.37 17.75
N ALA A 9 2.50 35.36 17.24
CA ALA A 9 2.59 36.71 17.79
C ALA A 9 2.61 37.74 16.65
N SER A 10 2.18 38.96 16.94
CA SER A 10 2.31 40.09 16.01
C SER A 10 2.99 41.27 16.70
N VAL A 11 3.85 41.97 15.96
CA VAL A 11 4.57 43.17 16.40
C VAL A 11 4.19 44.31 15.48
N TRP A 12 3.74 45.42 16.06
CA TRP A 12 3.36 46.63 15.33
C TRP A 12 4.32 47.76 15.69
N SER A 13 4.94 48.37 14.69
CA SER A 13 5.92 49.43 14.86
C SER A 13 6.15 50.17 13.54
N ASP A 14 6.23 51.50 13.60
CA ASP A 14 6.64 52.33 12.47
C ASP A 14 8.15 52.24 12.18
N ASP A 15 8.94 51.79 13.17
CA ASP A 15 10.37 51.49 13.01
C ASP A 15 10.57 49.98 12.79
N LEU A 16 10.94 49.60 11.56
CA LEU A 16 11.22 48.21 11.17
C LEU A 16 12.42 47.60 11.91
N ASN A 17 13.46 48.40 12.21
CA ASN A 17 14.63 47.89 12.93
C ASN A 17 14.25 47.52 14.36
N ARG A 18 13.41 48.35 15.00
CA ARG A 18 12.84 48.03 16.31
C ARG A 18 11.91 46.82 16.23
N ALA A 19 11.08 46.72 15.19
CA ALA A 19 10.19 45.58 14.99
C ALA A 19 10.98 44.26 14.90
N HIS A 20 12.05 44.21 14.10
CA HIS A 20 12.90 43.03 13.99
C HIS A 20 13.61 42.68 15.30
N ARG A 21 14.15 43.66 16.03
CA ARG A 21 14.78 43.43 17.35
C ARG A 21 13.80 42.85 18.36
N VAL A 22 12.55 43.32 18.35
CA VAL A 22 11.50 42.81 19.24
C VAL A 22 11.04 41.42 18.79
N ALA A 23 10.81 41.22 17.49
CA ALA A 23 10.39 39.94 16.93
C ALA A 23 11.36 38.80 17.27
N GLN A 24 12.67 39.05 17.18
CA GLN A 24 13.71 38.08 17.54
C GLN A 24 13.72 37.68 19.03
N ARG A 25 13.15 38.51 19.91
CA ARG A 25 13.07 38.26 21.35
C ARG A 25 11.77 37.59 21.77
N LEU A 26 10.79 37.50 20.88
CA LEU A 26 9.52 36.85 21.15
C LEU A 26 9.66 35.33 21.03
N ASN A 27 9.22 34.63 22.07
CA ASN A 27 9.17 33.17 22.09
C ASN A 27 7.77 32.71 21.66
N ALA A 28 7.56 32.62 20.34
CA ALA A 28 6.34 32.17 19.67
C ALA A 28 6.71 31.38 18.40
N GLY A 29 5.75 30.61 17.88
CA GLY A 29 5.94 29.77 16.70
C GLY A 29 6.10 30.55 15.39
N THR A 30 5.26 31.57 15.21
CA THR A 30 5.36 32.53 14.10
C THR A 30 5.23 33.94 14.66
N VAL A 31 6.02 34.88 14.12
CA VAL A 31 5.94 36.31 14.48
C VAL A 31 5.72 37.15 13.21
N SER A 32 4.57 37.82 13.11
CA SER A 32 4.26 38.74 12.02
C SER A 32 4.61 40.19 12.40
N ILE A 33 5.12 40.99 11.46
CA ILE A 33 5.43 42.42 11.68
C ILE A 33 4.47 43.28 10.87
N ASN A 34 3.77 44.22 11.51
CA ASN A 34 2.79 45.13 10.91
C ASN A 34 1.66 44.44 10.15
N THR A 35 1.36 43.19 10.54
CA THR A 35 0.26 42.38 10.05
C THR A 35 -0.11 41.37 11.13
N VAL A 36 -1.32 40.83 11.04
CA VAL A 36 -1.80 39.70 11.84
C VAL A 36 -1.97 38.54 10.88
N ASP A 37 -1.43 37.38 11.24
CA ASP A 37 -1.61 36.15 10.46
C ASP A 37 -1.05 36.25 9.03
N ALA A 38 0.17 36.79 8.90
CA ALA A 38 0.94 36.77 7.66
C ALA A 38 1.47 35.35 7.35
N LEU A 39 0.57 34.38 7.39
CA LEU A 39 0.78 32.98 7.08
C LEU A 39 0.21 32.77 5.67
N ASP A 40 1.09 32.82 4.67
CA ASP A 40 0.75 32.25 3.38
C ASP A 40 0.83 30.71 3.49
N VAL A 41 -0.02 29.99 2.74
CA VAL A 41 -0.04 28.51 2.72
C VAL A 41 1.33 27.92 2.36
N THR A 42 2.16 28.70 1.67
CA THR A 42 3.52 28.31 1.27
C THR A 42 4.59 28.58 2.34
N VAL A 43 4.30 29.34 3.40
CA VAL A 43 5.29 29.63 4.45
C VAL A 43 5.22 28.56 5.53
N PRO A 44 6.34 27.89 5.87
CA PRO A 44 6.34 26.91 6.95
C PRO A 44 5.97 27.58 8.27
N PHE A 45 4.87 27.11 8.86
CA PHE A 45 4.38 27.56 10.17
C PHE A 45 4.49 26.44 11.19
N GLY A 46 4.53 26.80 12.46
CA GLY A 46 4.52 25.84 13.56
C GLY A 46 4.52 26.55 14.89
N GLY A 47 3.73 26.08 15.86
CA GLY A 47 3.66 26.69 17.18
C GLY A 47 4.96 26.51 17.98
N GLY A 48 5.23 27.44 18.90
CA GLY A 48 6.22 27.28 19.97
C GLY A 48 5.60 26.61 21.20
N LYS A 49 6.44 26.04 22.09
CA LYS A 49 6.00 25.34 23.31
C LYS A 49 5.00 24.20 23.03
N GLN A 50 3.98 23.99 23.87
CA GLN A 50 2.99 22.92 23.66
C GLN A 50 2.00 23.21 22.52
N SER A 51 1.98 24.41 21.94
CA SER A 51 1.24 24.63 20.68
C SER A 51 2.01 24.18 19.44
N GLY A 52 3.24 23.68 19.61
CA GLY A 52 4.06 23.09 18.55
C GLY A 52 3.67 21.67 18.15
N PHE A 53 2.49 21.18 18.54
CA PHE A 53 1.88 20.03 17.89
C PHE A 53 1.55 20.44 16.45
N GLY A 54 2.28 19.91 15.48
CA GLY A 54 2.10 20.27 14.07
C GLY A 54 3.03 21.37 13.54
N ARG A 55 4.31 21.44 13.97
CA ARG A 55 5.36 21.88 13.02
C ARG A 55 5.08 21.13 11.72
N ALA A 56 4.94 21.84 10.59
CA ALA A 56 4.76 21.21 9.28
C ALA A 56 5.76 20.04 9.14
N ARG A 57 5.17 18.84 9.29
CA ARG A 57 5.67 17.46 9.26
C ARG A 57 7.10 17.24 9.75
N HIS A 58 7.20 16.66 10.94
CA HIS A 58 8.42 15.94 11.31
C HIS A 58 8.62 14.82 10.27
N LYS A 59 9.70 14.89 9.50
CA LYS A 59 10.05 13.85 8.54
C LYS A 59 10.40 12.56 9.29
N THR A 60 9.41 11.72 9.52
CA THR A 60 9.53 10.52 10.38
C THR A 60 9.81 9.27 9.56
N LEU A 61 9.35 9.23 8.30
CA LEU A 61 9.41 8.02 7.48
C LEU A 61 10.75 7.91 6.75
N GLY A 62 11.54 6.91 7.13
CA GLY A 62 12.70 6.48 6.36
C GLY A 62 12.33 5.41 5.31
N LEU A 63 13.28 5.05 4.46
CA LEU A 63 13.12 4.03 3.41
C LEU A 63 12.44 2.74 3.89
N GLY A 64 12.82 2.21 5.06
CA GLY A 64 12.24 0.96 5.58
C GLY A 64 10.74 1.07 5.88
N ALA A 65 10.30 2.23 6.40
CA ALA A 65 8.88 2.46 6.66
C ALA A 65 8.09 2.61 5.35
N LEU A 66 8.64 3.34 4.37
CA LEU A 66 8.03 3.47 3.04
C LEU A 66 7.97 2.12 2.30
N LEU A 67 9.01 1.28 2.43
CA LEU A 67 9.03 -0.06 1.88
C LEU A 67 7.97 -0.96 2.53
N SER A 68 7.80 -0.86 3.85
CA SER A 68 6.75 -1.58 4.57
C SER A 68 5.34 -1.17 4.10
N VAL A 69 5.12 0.11 3.80
CA VAL A 69 3.85 0.58 3.22
C VAL A 69 3.66 0.05 1.79
N ALA A 70 4.69 0.18 0.94
CA ALA A 70 4.65 -0.28 -0.45
C ALA A 70 4.31 -1.77 -0.55
N ILE A 71 4.89 -2.59 0.32
CA ILE A 71 4.66 -4.03 0.36
C ILE A 71 3.33 -4.36 1.07
N GLY A 72 3.08 -3.73 2.21
CA GLY A 72 1.97 -4.08 3.09
C GLY A 72 0.58 -3.73 2.60
N LEU A 73 0.48 -2.82 1.64
CA LEU A 73 -0.79 -2.52 0.97
C LEU A 73 -1.09 -3.48 -0.18
N VAL A 74 -0.05 -4.10 -0.76
CA VAL A 74 -0.18 -5.00 -1.90
C VAL A 74 -0.40 -6.44 -1.45
N VAL A 75 0.30 -6.87 -0.39
CA VAL A 75 0.20 -8.25 0.10
C VAL A 75 -1.08 -8.44 0.91
N SER A 76 -2.12 -8.99 0.28
CA SER A 76 -3.41 -9.32 0.89
C SER A 76 -3.86 -10.75 0.53
N GLN A 77 -4.88 -11.26 1.23
CA GLN A 77 -5.45 -12.58 0.94
C GLN A 77 -6.10 -12.62 -0.46
N GLY A 78 -6.77 -11.54 -0.89
CA GLY A 78 -7.33 -11.44 -2.24
C GLY A 78 -6.28 -11.61 -3.33
N VAL A 79 -5.10 -11.00 -3.17
CA VAL A 79 -3.97 -11.19 -4.10
C VAL A 79 -3.51 -12.65 -4.11
N MET A 80 -3.40 -13.29 -2.94
CA MET A 80 -2.99 -14.70 -2.85
C MET A 80 -3.93 -15.64 -3.59
N VAL A 81 -5.26 -15.45 -3.44
CA VAL A 81 -6.27 -16.22 -4.20
C VAL A 81 -6.08 -16.02 -5.69
N LEU A 82 -6.01 -14.76 -6.12
CA LEU A 82 -5.97 -14.40 -7.53
C LEU A 82 -4.71 -14.94 -8.22
N MET A 83 -3.55 -14.83 -7.57
CA MET A 83 -2.28 -15.35 -8.12
C MET A 83 -2.30 -16.88 -8.23
N LEU A 84 -2.88 -17.58 -7.25
CA LEU A 84 -3.00 -19.04 -7.31
C LEU A 84 -4.01 -19.51 -8.36
N GLN A 85 -5.12 -18.80 -8.53
CA GLN A 85 -6.07 -19.12 -9.60
C GLN A 85 -5.44 -18.88 -10.97
N ALA A 86 -4.71 -17.77 -11.13
CA ALA A 86 -4.01 -17.46 -12.38
C ALA A 86 -2.92 -18.50 -12.71
N VAL A 87 -2.16 -18.96 -11.70
CA VAL A 87 -1.18 -20.03 -11.90
C VAL A 87 -1.83 -21.39 -12.13
N GLY A 88 -3.00 -21.66 -11.54
CA GLY A 88 -3.78 -22.88 -11.83
C GLY A 88 -4.27 -22.92 -13.27
N ILE A 89 -4.68 -21.77 -13.83
CA ILE A 89 -5.15 -21.64 -15.21
C ILE A 89 -4.00 -21.76 -16.21
N ALA A 90 -2.87 -21.11 -15.95
CA ALA A 90 -1.76 -21.01 -16.91
C ALA A 90 -0.63 -22.03 -16.70
N GLY A 91 -0.63 -22.72 -15.56
CA GLY A 91 0.49 -23.53 -15.08
C GLY A 91 1.79 -22.72 -14.98
N PHE A 92 2.89 -23.36 -15.33
CA PHE A 92 4.22 -22.73 -15.36
C PHE A 92 4.29 -21.52 -16.32
N GLY A 93 3.41 -21.46 -17.32
CA GLY A 93 3.32 -20.35 -18.26
C GLY A 93 2.93 -19.01 -17.63
N PHE A 94 2.40 -19.00 -16.40
CA PHE A 94 2.02 -17.78 -15.68
C PHE A 94 3.18 -16.80 -15.43
N ILE A 95 4.43 -17.28 -15.44
CA ILE A 95 5.61 -16.45 -15.26
C ILE A 95 5.68 -15.32 -16.30
N ILE A 96 5.21 -15.57 -17.54
CA ILE A 96 5.19 -14.57 -18.61
C ILE A 96 4.19 -13.45 -18.30
N PRO A 97 2.89 -13.73 -18.06
CA PRO A 97 1.93 -12.73 -17.58
C PRO A 97 2.41 -11.96 -16.35
N LEU A 98 2.96 -12.65 -15.36
CA LEU A 98 3.44 -12.05 -14.11
C LEU A 98 4.62 -11.09 -14.38
N GLY A 99 5.57 -11.50 -15.23
CA GLY A 99 6.68 -10.66 -15.65
C GLY A 99 6.22 -9.42 -16.44
N LEU A 100 5.24 -9.57 -17.33
CA LEU A 100 4.69 -8.43 -18.07
C LEU A 100 3.94 -7.46 -17.14
N ALA A 101 3.15 -7.98 -16.20
CA ALA A 101 2.50 -7.15 -15.18
C ALA A 101 3.52 -6.41 -14.31
N TYR A 102 4.63 -7.06 -13.94
CA TYR A 102 5.73 -6.42 -13.21
C TYR A 102 6.40 -5.30 -14.01
N LEU A 103 6.63 -5.48 -15.32
CA LEU A 103 7.18 -4.42 -16.18
C LEU A 103 6.23 -3.22 -16.32
N LEU A 104 4.92 -3.48 -16.44
CA LEU A 104 3.91 -2.43 -16.39
C LEU A 104 3.90 -1.74 -15.02
N ALA A 105 4.09 -2.51 -13.94
CA ALA A 105 4.15 -1.98 -12.59
C ALA A 105 5.34 -1.03 -12.37
N LEU A 106 6.52 -1.43 -12.84
CA LEU A 106 7.71 -0.57 -12.82
C LEU A 106 7.49 0.71 -13.63
N SER A 107 6.85 0.61 -14.79
CA SER A 107 6.59 1.76 -15.67
C SER A 107 5.75 2.82 -14.98
N TYR A 108 4.66 2.42 -14.30
CA TYR A 108 3.87 3.39 -13.52
C TYR A 108 4.63 3.85 -12.28
N ALA A 109 5.41 2.99 -11.61
CA ALA A 109 6.17 3.38 -10.43
C ALA A 109 7.17 4.50 -10.71
N PHE A 110 7.89 4.43 -11.84
CA PHE A 110 8.76 5.52 -12.28
C PHE A 110 7.96 6.82 -12.47
N SER A 111 6.87 6.77 -13.24
CA SER A 111 6.04 7.94 -13.53
C SER A 111 5.43 8.57 -12.26
N PHE A 112 4.84 7.78 -11.37
CA PHE A 112 4.25 8.25 -10.13
C PHE A 112 5.31 8.80 -9.16
N SER A 113 6.49 8.18 -9.10
CA SER A 113 7.57 8.68 -8.24
C SER A 113 8.07 10.05 -8.69
N GLU A 114 8.26 10.27 -10.00
CA GLU A 114 8.65 11.59 -10.52
C GLU A 114 7.56 12.64 -10.27
N LEU A 115 6.30 12.28 -10.52
CA LEU A 115 5.17 13.17 -10.34
C LEU A 115 4.97 13.60 -8.87
N SER A 116 5.19 12.66 -7.94
CA SER A 116 5.15 12.95 -6.50
C SER A 116 6.24 13.91 -6.04
N LEU A 117 7.39 13.92 -6.71
CA LEU A 117 8.48 14.84 -6.43
C LEU A 117 8.26 16.21 -7.10
N MET A 118 7.60 16.25 -8.26
CA MET A 118 7.24 17.50 -8.95
C MET A 118 6.10 18.24 -8.24
N ILE A 119 5.12 17.51 -7.70
CA ILE A 119 3.97 18.05 -6.97
C ILE A 119 3.97 17.48 -5.55
N PRO A 120 4.85 17.96 -4.65
CA PRO A 120 5.03 17.41 -3.31
C PRO A 120 3.92 17.90 -2.37
N ARG A 121 2.69 17.46 -2.62
CA ARG A 121 1.53 17.72 -1.79
C ARG A 121 0.94 16.37 -1.36
N ALA A 122 0.31 16.31 -0.19
CA ALA A 122 -0.45 15.16 0.29
C ALA A 122 -1.71 14.85 -0.56
N GLY A 123 -1.82 15.46 -1.74
CA GLY A 123 -2.81 15.11 -2.74
C GLY A 123 -2.22 14.07 -3.69
N SER A 124 -2.87 12.92 -3.76
CA SER A 124 -2.45 11.78 -4.58
C SER A 124 -2.82 11.99 -6.06
N LEU A 125 -3.27 10.91 -6.74
CA LEU A 125 -3.78 10.89 -8.11
C LEU A 125 -4.66 12.09 -8.49
N SER A 126 -5.47 12.61 -7.55
CA SER A 126 -6.37 13.73 -7.79
C SER A 126 -5.62 15.01 -8.14
N SER A 127 -4.61 15.38 -7.35
CA SER A 127 -3.87 16.63 -7.53
C SER A 127 -3.01 16.60 -8.79
N TYR A 128 -2.45 15.44 -9.11
CA TYR A 128 -1.71 15.25 -10.36
C TYR A 128 -2.62 15.42 -11.57
N THR A 129 -3.78 14.77 -11.55
CA THR A 129 -4.74 14.83 -12.66
C THR A 129 -5.34 16.22 -12.82
N GLU A 130 -5.63 16.90 -11.70
CA GLU A 130 -6.18 18.25 -11.68
C GLU A 130 -5.23 19.25 -12.34
N MET A 131 -3.94 19.18 -12.00
CA MET A 131 -2.92 20.06 -12.58
C MET A 131 -2.69 19.77 -14.07
N ALA A 132 -2.84 18.51 -14.50
CA ALA A 132 -2.58 18.12 -15.88
C ALA A 132 -3.74 18.40 -16.84
N ILE A 133 -4.97 18.03 -16.47
CA ILE A 133 -6.13 18.01 -17.37
C ILE A 133 -7.42 18.57 -16.75
N GLY A 134 -7.33 19.18 -15.57
CA GLY A 134 -8.43 19.90 -14.92
C GLY A 134 -9.28 19.07 -13.96
N GLN A 135 -10.28 19.73 -13.36
CA GLN A 135 -11.00 19.22 -12.19
C GLN A 135 -11.91 18.02 -12.48
N PHE A 136 -12.62 18.02 -13.61
CA PHE A 136 -13.56 16.93 -13.91
C PHE A 136 -12.86 15.57 -14.13
N PRO A 137 -11.79 15.48 -14.94
CA PRO A 137 -11.02 14.24 -15.03
C PRO A 137 -10.36 13.84 -13.70
N ALA A 138 -9.96 14.81 -12.86
CA ALA A 138 -9.41 14.52 -11.54
C ALA A 138 -10.43 13.85 -10.61
N ILE A 139 -11.69 14.31 -10.65
CA ILE A 139 -12.80 13.67 -9.92
C ILE A 139 -12.98 12.23 -10.42
N LEU A 140 -13.02 12.03 -11.75
CA LEU A 140 -13.16 10.70 -12.34
C LEU A 140 -12.01 9.77 -11.96
N ALA A 141 -10.76 10.24 -12.02
CA ALA A 141 -9.57 9.48 -11.66
C ALA A 141 -9.59 9.07 -10.17
N THR A 142 -10.00 9.98 -9.29
CA THR A 142 -10.12 9.69 -7.85
C THR A 142 -11.23 8.68 -7.57
N PHE A 143 -12.38 8.85 -8.24
CA PHE A 143 -13.50 7.94 -8.10
C PHE A 143 -13.17 6.53 -8.59
N SER A 144 -12.57 6.41 -9.78
CA SER A 144 -12.19 5.11 -10.35
C SER A 144 -11.01 4.47 -9.61
N GLY A 145 -9.98 5.24 -9.28
CA GLY A 145 -8.74 4.75 -8.69
C GLY A 145 -8.81 4.42 -7.20
N TYR A 146 -9.68 5.11 -6.44
CA TYR A 146 -9.78 4.90 -4.99
C TYR A 146 -11.15 4.42 -4.53
N ILE A 147 -12.23 5.10 -4.91
CA ILE A 147 -13.56 4.79 -4.36
C ILE A 147 -14.04 3.43 -4.86
N VAL A 148 -14.05 3.23 -6.18
CA VAL A 148 -14.49 1.96 -6.80
C VAL A 148 -13.62 0.79 -6.32
N VAL A 149 -12.30 0.98 -6.30
CA VAL A 149 -11.36 -0.03 -5.83
C VAL A 149 -11.64 -0.39 -4.36
N ALA A 150 -11.79 0.59 -3.47
CA ALA A 150 -12.07 0.34 -2.06
C ALA A 150 -13.41 -0.38 -1.84
N MET A 151 -14.46 -0.01 -2.60
CA MET A 151 -15.77 -0.66 -2.51
C MET A 151 -15.71 -2.15 -2.82
N PHE A 152 -15.02 -2.54 -3.90
CA PHE A 152 -14.94 -3.94 -4.31
C PHE A 152 -13.87 -4.72 -3.56
N ALA A 153 -12.70 -4.13 -3.30
CA ALA A 153 -11.62 -4.80 -2.58
C ALA A 153 -12.02 -5.16 -1.16
N LEU A 154 -12.59 -4.21 -0.40
CA LEU A 154 -13.02 -4.49 0.98
C LEU A 154 -14.11 -5.57 1.03
N SER A 155 -15.06 -5.52 0.10
CA SER A 155 -16.12 -6.53 0.01
C SER A 155 -15.56 -7.93 -0.28
N ALA A 156 -14.58 -8.03 -1.18
CA ALA A 156 -13.93 -9.30 -1.50
C ALA A 156 -13.16 -9.87 -0.29
N GLU A 157 -12.41 -9.03 0.43
CA GLU A 157 -11.65 -9.46 1.62
C GLU A 157 -12.58 -9.94 2.75
N LEU A 158 -13.73 -9.29 2.97
CA LEU A 158 -14.71 -9.73 3.97
C LEU A 158 -15.36 -11.07 3.63
N LEU A 159 -15.68 -11.30 2.34
CA LEU A 159 -16.21 -12.58 1.87
C LEU A 159 -15.19 -13.70 2.07
N LEU A 160 -13.93 -13.41 1.72
CA LEU A 160 -12.81 -14.33 1.86
C LEU A 160 -12.53 -14.72 3.32
N LEU A 161 -12.65 -13.77 4.24
CA LEU A 161 -12.57 -14.01 5.69
C LEU A 161 -13.70 -14.94 6.18
N ASP A 162 -14.94 -14.70 5.74
CA ASP A 162 -16.09 -15.54 6.10
C ASP A 162 -15.91 -17.00 5.63
N LEU A 163 -15.43 -17.19 4.39
CA LEU A 163 -15.13 -18.51 3.84
C LEU A 163 -14.05 -19.25 4.65
N ILE A 164 -12.98 -18.56 5.08
CA ILE A 164 -11.95 -19.16 5.94
C ILE A 164 -12.53 -19.55 7.30
N ILE A 165 -13.32 -18.69 7.93
CA ILE A 165 -13.91 -18.98 9.24
C ILE A 165 -14.80 -20.22 9.16
N GLY A 166 -15.58 -20.37 8.09
CA GLY A 166 -16.38 -21.59 7.86
C GLY A 166 -15.53 -22.86 7.73
N LYS A 167 -14.30 -22.77 7.23
CA LYS A 167 -13.36 -23.91 7.14
C LYS A 167 -12.65 -24.20 8.46
N VAL A 168 -12.24 -23.17 9.19
CA VAL A 168 -11.46 -23.30 10.43
C VAL A 168 -12.36 -23.61 11.64
N PHE A 169 -13.60 -23.09 11.66
CA PHE A 169 -14.58 -23.30 12.73
C PHE A 169 -15.91 -23.87 12.19
N PRO A 170 -15.94 -25.14 11.73
CA PRO A 170 -17.11 -25.74 11.10
C PRO A 170 -18.33 -25.85 12.04
N SER A 171 -18.09 -25.87 13.36
CA SER A 171 -19.12 -26.00 14.39
C SER A 171 -19.70 -24.66 14.87
N SER A 172 -19.28 -23.53 14.28
CA SER A 172 -19.80 -22.23 14.67
C SER A 172 -21.24 -22.06 14.19
N SER A 173 -22.18 -21.86 15.11
CA SER A 173 -23.60 -21.66 14.82
C SER A 173 -23.94 -20.21 14.41
N LEU A 174 -22.94 -19.42 14.02
CA LEU A 174 -23.12 -18.01 13.71
C LEU A 174 -23.64 -17.85 12.28
N PRO A 175 -24.52 -16.87 12.02
CA PRO A 175 -24.94 -16.54 10.66
C PRO A 175 -23.73 -16.10 9.79
N PRO A 176 -23.77 -16.35 8.47
CA PRO A 176 -22.73 -15.89 7.54
C PRO A 176 -22.45 -14.38 7.69
N LEU A 177 -21.19 -13.98 7.46
CA LEU A 177 -20.66 -12.61 7.55
C LEU A 177 -20.68 -11.97 8.95
N THR A 178 -21.26 -12.60 9.98
CA THR A 178 -21.34 -12.00 11.33
C THR A 178 -19.97 -11.68 11.91
N VAL A 179 -19.02 -12.62 11.79
CA VAL A 179 -17.66 -12.42 12.30
C VAL A 179 -16.89 -11.41 11.43
N ALA A 180 -17.08 -11.44 10.11
CA ALA A 180 -16.45 -10.50 9.18
C ALA A 180 -16.87 -9.05 9.47
N PHE A 181 -18.17 -8.79 9.64
CA PHE A 181 -18.68 -7.47 10.05
C PHE A 181 -18.24 -7.08 11.47
N GLY A 182 -18.13 -8.05 12.38
CA GLY A 182 -17.59 -7.83 13.72
C GLY A 182 -16.13 -7.33 13.67
N ILE A 183 -15.28 -8.00 12.90
CA ILE A 183 -13.88 -7.63 12.68
C ILE A 183 -13.78 -6.25 12.00
N LEU A 184 -14.60 -5.99 10.98
CA LEU A 184 -14.66 -4.68 10.33
C LEU A 184 -15.03 -3.56 11.33
N GLY A 185 -16.02 -3.80 12.18
CA GLY A 185 -16.44 -2.86 13.22
C GLY A 185 -15.31 -2.57 14.21
N VAL A 186 -14.60 -3.61 14.66
CA VAL A 186 -13.41 -3.46 15.53
C VAL A 186 -12.33 -2.62 14.85
N PHE A 187 -11.97 -2.92 13.60
CA PHE A 187 -10.97 -2.14 12.87
C PHE A 187 -11.41 -0.69 12.64
N THR A 188 -12.70 -0.46 12.40
CA THR A 188 -13.25 0.88 12.24
C THR A 188 -13.14 1.67 13.55
N VAL A 189 -13.49 1.06 14.68
CA VAL A 189 -13.34 1.70 16.00
C VAL A 189 -11.87 1.98 16.32
N LEU A 190 -10.97 1.03 16.05
CA LEU A 190 -9.53 1.23 16.24
C LEU A 190 -8.98 2.38 15.39
N ASN A 191 -9.44 2.48 14.14
CA ASN A 191 -9.08 3.57 13.22
C ASN A 191 -9.58 4.94 13.71
N LEU A 192 -10.70 4.99 14.43
CA LEU A 192 -11.23 6.24 15.01
C LEU A 192 -10.52 6.66 16.30
N MET A 193 -9.90 5.73 17.04
CA MET A 193 -9.29 6.04 18.34
C MET A 193 -7.83 6.49 18.25
N ASN A 194 -6.97 5.77 17.53
CA ASN A 194 -5.54 6.07 17.47
C ASN A 194 -4.90 5.53 16.18
N ILE A 195 -4.68 6.44 15.22
CA ILE A 195 -4.08 6.14 13.90
C ILE A 195 -2.66 5.54 14.05
N ASP A 196 -1.91 5.94 15.08
CA ASP A 196 -0.55 5.46 15.33
C ASP A 196 -0.48 3.96 15.66
N ILE A 197 -1.49 3.42 16.34
CA ILE A 197 -1.55 2.00 16.71
C ILE A 197 -1.84 1.18 15.46
N PHE A 198 -2.81 1.63 14.66
CA PHE A 198 -3.18 0.97 13.41
C PHE A 198 -2.01 0.89 12.44
N ALA A 199 -1.27 2.00 12.23
CA ALA A 199 -0.11 2.03 11.35
C ALA A 199 0.96 0.99 11.74
N ARG A 200 1.25 0.85 13.05
CA ARG A 200 2.21 -0.14 13.55
C ARG A 200 1.73 -1.58 13.37
N LEU A 201 0.44 -1.82 13.63
CA LEU A 201 -0.18 -3.14 13.43
C LEU A 201 -0.12 -3.55 11.96
N GLN A 202 -0.50 -2.65 11.05
CA GLN A 202 -0.50 -2.90 9.61
C GLN A 202 0.91 -3.25 9.10
N SER A 203 1.92 -2.49 9.49
CA SER A 203 3.32 -2.78 9.12
C SER A 203 3.79 -4.14 9.63
N LEU A 204 3.40 -4.53 10.84
CA LEU A 204 3.73 -5.85 11.40
C LEU A 204 3.07 -6.97 10.58
N LEU A 205 1.76 -6.85 10.33
CA LEU A 205 0.98 -7.84 9.58
C LEU A 205 1.55 -8.02 8.16
N ALA A 206 1.88 -6.92 7.49
CA ALA A 206 2.51 -6.94 6.17
C ALA A 206 3.80 -7.75 6.12
N VAL A 207 4.70 -7.54 7.09
CA VAL A 207 5.98 -8.26 7.17
C VAL A 207 5.72 -9.74 7.45
N VAL A 208 4.81 -10.05 8.37
CA VAL A 208 4.44 -11.44 8.68
C VAL A 208 3.88 -12.14 7.44
N MET A 209 2.97 -11.51 6.70
CA MET A 209 2.39 -12.08 5.48
C MET A 209 3.46 -12.30 4.40
N LEU A 210 4.36 -11.35 4.18
CA LEU A 210 5.46 -11.51 3.23
C LEU A 210 6.35 -12.71 3.60
N VAL A 211 6.69 -12.86 4.88
CA VAL A 211 7.50 -13.98 5.37
C VAL A 211 6.75 -15.30 5.20
N VAL A 212 5.46 -15.35 5.52
CA VAL A 212 4.64 -16.56 5.35
C VAL A 212 4.58 -16.98 3.88
N LEU A 213 4.36 -16.05 2.95
CA LEU A 213 4.35 -16.36 1.51
C LEU A 213 5.67 -16.95 1.03
N LEU A 214 6.77 -16.35 1.47
CA LEU A 214 8.11 -16.80 1.12
C LEU A 214 8.40 -18.19 1.70
N LEU A 215 8.01 -18.43 2.96
CA LEU A 215 8.17 -19.74 3.60
C LEU A 215 7.32 -20.83 2.92
N LEU A 216 6.06 -20.56 2.60
CA LEU A 216 5.19 -21.50 1.89
C LEU A 216 5.74 -21.82 0.49
N GLY A 217 6.23 -20.82 -0.23
CA GLY A 217 6.83 -21.06 -1.55
C GLY A 217 8.13 -21.87 -1.48
N LEU A 218 8.98 -21.62 -0.47
CA LEU A 218 10.24 -22.34 -0.29
C LEU A 218 10.07 -23.75 0.31
N SER A 219 9.05 -23.98 1.15
CA SER A 219 8.82 -25.30 1.75
C SER A 219 8.57 -26.38 0.70
N ALA A 220 7.95 -26.01 -0.42
CA ALA A 220 7.68 -26.90 -1.54
C ALA A 220 8.95 -27.45 -2.24
N ILE A 221 10.10 -26.80 -2.11
CA ILE A 221 11.34 -27.21 -2.80
C ILE A 221 11.92 -28.51 -2.21
N ASN A 222 11.74 -28.74 -0.91
CA ASN A 222 12.32 -29.87 -0.19
C ASN A 222 11.28 -30.92 0.24
N HIS A 223 10.04 -30.79 -0.23
CA HIS A 223 8.94 -31.63 0.24
C HIS A 223 8.87 -32.93 -0.58
N GLU A 224 8.70 -34.07 0.10
CA GLU A 224 8.77 -35.40 -0.55
C GLU A 224 7.67 -35.64 -1.59
N GLN A 225 6.52 -34.95 -1.43
CA GLN A 225 5.39 -35.03 -2.37
C GLN A 225 5.51 -34.03 -3.54
N ALA A 226 6.62 -33.28 -3.65
CA ALA A 226 6.80 -32.29 -4.70
C ALA A 226 6.95 -32.94 -6.06
N GLN A 227 6.13 -32.50 -7.03
CA GLN A 227 6.30 -32.93 -8.40
C GLN A 227 7.63 -32.40 -8.96
N PRO A 228 8.44 -33.21 -9.68
CA PRO A 228 9.67 -32.73 -10.27
C PRO A 228 9.43 -31.56 -11.22
N LEU A 229 10.26 -30.52 -11.15
CA LEU A 229 10.20 -29.35 -12.06
C LEU A 229 10.19 -29.76 -13.54
N THR A 230 10.87 -30.86 -13.89
CA THR A 230 10.89 -31.42 -15.25
C THR A 230 9.51 -31.81 -15.77
N ASN A 231 8.62 -32.30 -14.89
CA ASN A 231 7.26 -32.67 -15.27
C ASN A 231 6.38 -31.45 -15.50
N LEU A 232 6.59 -30.38 -14.70
CA LEU A 232 5.93 -29.10 -14.90
C LEU A 232 6.30 -28.47 -16.25
N PHE A 233 7.58 -28.49 -16.62
CA PHE A 233 8.04 -28.02 -17.92
C PHE A 233 7.52 -28.88 -19.08
N ALA A 234 7.54 -30.21 -18.94
CA ALA A 234 7.08 -31.13 -19.99
C ALA A 234 5.56 -31.03 -20.24
N ASN A 235 4.77 -30.77 -19.19
CA ASN A 235 3.32 -30.59 -19.28
C ASN A 235 2.91 -29.15 -19.63
N SER A 236 3.84 -28.19 -19.61
CA SER A 236 3.58 -26.83 -20.05
C SER A 236 3.60 -26.74 -21.58
N SER A 237 2.44 -26.68 -22.22
CA SER A 237 2.40 -26.17 -23.59
C SER A 237 2.80 -24.69 -23.51
N GLY A 238 3.86 -24.28 -24.20
CA GLY A 238 4.49 -22.96 -24.01
C GLY A 238 3.58 -21.73 -24.20
N ASN A 239 2.35 -21.91 -24.69
CA ASN A 239 1.27 -20.93 -24.63
C ASN A 239 -0.10 -21.64 -24.72
N PRO A 240 -0.67 -22.15 -23.60
CA PRO A 240 -1.93 -22.90 -23.63
C PRO A 240 -3.13 -22.01 -24.02
N LEU A 241 -3.01 -20.69 -23.81
CA LEU A 241 -4.11 -19.74 -23.84
C LEU A 241 -4.07 -18.77 -25.03
N GLY A 242 -3.01 -18.76 -25.84
CA GLY A 242 -2.88 -17.86 -26.98
C GLY A 242 -2.95 -16.39 -26.54
N TRP A 243 -4.03 -15.70 -26.93
CA TRP A 243 -4.34 -14.32 -26.52
C TRP A 243 -4.90 -14.20 -25.08
N GLY A 244 -5.29 -15.31 -24.45
CA GLY A 244 -5.69 -15.36 -23.04
C GLY A 244 -4.56 -15.02 -22.07
N VAL A 245 -3.32 -14.87 -22.55
CA VAL A 245 -2.22 -14.25 -21.78
C VAL A 245 -2.61 -12.86 -21.29
N LEU A 246 -3.39 -12.08 -22.07
CA LEU A 246 -3.80 -10.73 -21.67
C LEU A 246 -4.74 -10.72 -20.45
N THR A 247 -5.61 -11.72 -20.31
CA THR A 247 -6.50 -11.81 -19.14
C THR A 247 -5.70 -12.19 -17.90
N LEU A 248 -4.71 -13.07 -18.04
CA LEU A 248 -3.78 -13.40 -16.96
C LEU A 248 -2.90 -12.22 -16.55
N VAL A 249 -2.48 -11.38 -17.50
CA VAL A 249 -1.75 -10.13 -17.20
C VAL A 249 -2.66 -9.19 -16.41
N ALA A 250 -3.92 -9.04 -16.80
CA ALA A 250 -4.88 -8.23 -16.06
C ALA A 250 -5.10 -8.73 -14.63
N MET A 251 -5.17 -10.06 -14.43
CA MET A 251 -5.19 -10.65 -13.08
C MET A 251 -3.89 -10.38 -12.32
N ALA A 252 -2.74 -10.54 -12.97
CA ALA A 252 -1.43 -10.32 -12.36
C ALA A 252 -1.19 -8.86 -11.93
N ILE A 253 -1.71 -7.88 -12.69
CA ILE A 253 -1.60 -6.45 -12.38
C ILE A 253 -2.14 -6.15 -10.97
N TRP A 254 -3.23 -6.80 -10.57
CA TRP A 254 -3.82 -6.60 -9.25
C TRP A 254 -2.83 -6.88 -8.11
N GLY A 255 -1.92 -7.85 -8.30
CA GLY A 255 -0.86 -8.17 -7.33
C GLY A 255 0.26 -7.13 -7.26
N PHE A 256 0.17 -6.03 -7.99
CA PHE A 256 1.11 -4.91 -7.97
C PHE A 256 0.44 -3.56 -7.75
N VAL A 257 -0.88 -3.50 -7.57
CA VAL A 257 -1.61 -2.26 -7.26
C VAL A 257 -1.45 -1.97 -5.77
N GLY A 258 -1.00 -0.76 -5.41
CA GLY A 258 -0.84 -0.33 -4.03
C GLY A 258 0.48 0.39 -3.73
N ALA A 259 1.51 0.21 -4.57
CA ALA A 259 2.80 0.87 -4.35
C ALA A 259 2.71 2.40 -4.49
N GLU A 260 1.74 2.92 -5.25
CA GLU A 260 1.46 4.33 -5.43
C GLU A 260 0.98 5.05 -4.16
N PHE A 261 0.52 4.32 -3.14
CA PHE A 261 0.15 4.90 -1.83
C PHE A 261 1.36 5.36 -1.01
N VAL A 262 2.58 5.11 -1.50
CA VAL A 262 3.78 5.74 -0.98
C VAL A 262 3.85 7.22 -1.37
N CYS A 263 3.31 7.61 -2.54
CA CYS A 263 3.43 8.97 -3.07
C CYS A 263 2.85 10.05 -2.16
N PRO A 264 1.65 9.88 -1.54
CA PRO A 264 1.10 10.87 -0.62
C PRO A 264 1.97 11.09 0.63
N LEU A 265 2.85 10.13 0.97
CA LEU A 265 3.75 10.21 2.12
C LEU A 265 5.00 11.05 1.83
N VAL A 266 5.05 11.73 0.68
CA VAL A 266 6.19 12.56 0.25
C VAL A 266 6.55 13.65 1.26
N GLU A 267 5.55 14.20 1.92
CA GLU A 267 5.76 15.30 2.85
C GLU A 267 6.22 14.81 4.25
N GLU A 268 6.01 13.53 4.59
CA GLU A 268 6.48 12.87 5.81
C GLU A 268 7.83 12.12 5.62
N ALA A 269 8.29 11.94 4.39
CA ALA A 269 9.52 11.24 4.06
C ALA A 269 10.79 12.03 4.44
N GLN A 270 11.79 11.33 4.99
CA GLN A 270 13.10 11.90 5.35
C GLN A 270 13.88 12.42 4.13
N ARG A 271 14.05 11.56 3.12
CA ARG A 271 14.76 11.88 1.87
C ARG A 271 13.88 11.52 0.66
N PRO A 272 12.80 12.29 0.40
CA PRO A 272 11.78 11.94 -0.60
C PRO A 272 12.37 11.65 -1.99
N GLU A 273 13.31 12.48 -2.45
CA GLU A 273 14.00 12.35 -3.75
C GLU A 273 14.64 10.98 -4.00
N ARG A 274 15.03 10.28 -2.93
CA ARG A 274 15.69 8.97 -3.03
C ARG A 274 14.80 7.86 -2.51
N ASP A 275 14.12 8.09 -1.38
CA ASP A 275 13.45 7.04 -0.63
C ASP A 275 12.12 6.64 -1.29
N ILE A 276 11.36 7.57 -1.87
CA ILE A 276 10.12 7.27 -2.60
C ILE A 276 10.38 6.38 -3.82
N PRO A 277 11.16 6.79 -4.83
CA PRO A 277 11.38 5.96 -6.01
C PRO A 277 11.99 4.60 -5.64
N ARG A 278 12.93 4.57 -4.69
CA ARG A 278 13.54 3.32 -4.22
C ARG A 278 12.54 2.41 -3.54
N SER A 279 11.70 2.92 -2.64
CA SER A 279 10.70 2.10 -1.95
C SER A 279 9.68 1.50 -2.91
N MET A 280 9.24 2.24 -3.92
CA MET A 280 8.31 1.73 -4.93
C MET A 280 8.96 0.65 -5.79
N ILE A 281 10.13 0.92 -6.37
CA ILE A 281 10.82 -0.03 -7.25
C ILE A 281 11.24 -1.28 -6.49
N VAL A 282 11.94 -1.12 -5.35
CA VAL A 282 12.40 -2.25 -4.54
C VAL A 282 11.20 -3.01 -3.97
N GLY A 283 10.15 -2.32 -3.53
CA GLY A 283 8.91 -2.93 -3.05
C GLY A 283 8.27 -3.82 -4.10
N LEU A 284 8.08 -3.30 -5.32
CA LEU A 284 7.54 -4.07 -6.43
C LEU A 284 8.43 -5.26 -6.82
N SER A 285 9.76 -5.10 -6.82
CA SER A 285 10.68 -6.21 -7.09
C SER A 285 10.58 -7.30 -6.02
N VAL A 286 10.48 -6.93 -4.74
CA VAL A 286 10.32 -7.87 -3.63
C VAL A 286 8.99 -8.61 -3.74
N ILE A 287 7.90 -7.89 -4.06
CA ILE A 287 6.58 -8.49 -4.30
C ILE A 287 6.66 -9.47 -5.47
N PHE A 288 7.24 -9.08 -6.60
CA PHE A 288 7.39 -9.95 -7.78
C PHE A 288 8.12 -11.26 -7.44
N CYS A 289 9.30 -11.17 -6.80
CA CYS A 289 10.07 -12.34 -6.41
C CYS A 289 9.29 -13.22 -5.43
N THR A 290 8.59 -12.62 -4.46
CA THR A 290 7.83 -13.37 -3.45
C THR A 290 6.64 -14.09 -4.07
N ILE A 291 5.85 -13.41 -4.90
CA ILE A 291 4.71 -14.00 -5.63
C ILE A 291 5.20 -15.10 -6.57
N MET A 292 6.32 -14.90 -7.27
CA MET A 292 6.88 -15.91 -8.15
C MET A 292 7.27 -17.19 -7.40
N ILE A 293 7.96 -17.06 -6.26
CA ILE A 293 8.35 -18.22 -5.42
C ILE A 293 7.10 -18.89 -4.84
N TYR A 294 6.13 -18.11 -4.39
CA TYR A 294 4.87 -18.60 -3.85
C TYR A 294 4.06 -19.40 -4.89
N CYS A 295 3.88 -18.86 -6.09
CA CYS A 295 3.16 -19.55 -7.18
C CYS A 295 3.90 -20.81 -7.64
N LEU A 296 5.23 -20.78 -7.71
CA LEU A 296 6.03 -21.95 -8.05
C LEU A 296 5.88 -23.05 -7.00
N GLY A 297 5.93 -22.69 -5.71
CA GLY A 297 5.73 -23.65 -4.63
C GLY A 297 4.34 -24.30 -4.66
N ALA A 298 3.30 -23.51 -4.96
CA ALA A 298 1.94 -24.04 -5.08
C ALA A 298 1.80 -25.02 -6.25
N LEU A 299 2.41 -24.75 -7.41
CA LEU A 299 2.42 -25.66 -8.56
C LEU A 299 3.14 -26.99 -8.29
N LEU A 300 4.12 -26.99 -7.40
CA LEU A 300 4.86 -28.20 -7.04
C LEU A 300 4.06 -29.13 -6.12
N MET A 301 3.17 -28.57 -5.30
CA MET A 301 2.42 -29.30 -4.27
C MET A 301 0.99 -29.63 -4.67
N ILE A 302 0.32 -28.77 -5.44
CA ILE A 302 -1.12 -28.86 -5.70
C ILE A 302 -1.39 -29.00 -7.21
N PRO A 303 -2.32 -29.89 -7.62
CA PRO A 303 -2.78 -29.97 -9.00
C PRO A 303 -3.33 -28.62 -9.52
N SER A 304 -3.01 -28.27 -10.76
CA SER A 304 -3.37 -26.98 -11.36
C SER A 304 -4.89 -26.74 -11.44
N GLU A 305 -5.69 -27.80 -11.63
CA GLU A 305 -7.15 -27.72 -11.67
C GLU A 305 -7.76 -27.31 -10.32
N GLU A 306 -7.20 -27.82 -9.22
CA GLU A 306 -7.63 -27.42 -7.87
C GLU A 306 -7.24 -25.97 -7.56
N LEU A 307 -6.06 -25.53 -7.99
CA LEU A 307 -5.64 -24.14 -7.85
C LEU A 307 -6.55 -23.18 -8.63
N ALA A 308 -7.01 -23.57 -9.82
CA ALA A 308 -7.85 -22.74 -10.69
C ALA A 308 -9.30 -22.62 -10.21
N THR A 309 -9.86 -23.69 -9.65
CA THR A 309 -11.31 -23.80 -9.37
C THR A 309 -11.68 -23.58 -7.91
N ASN A 310 -10.73 -23.76 -6.99
CA ASN A 310 -10.99 -23.62 -5.56
C ASN A 310 -11.18 -22.14 -5.18
N GLY A 311 -12.16 -21.87 -4.30
CA GLY A 311 -12.40 -20.52 -3.76
C GLY A 311 -11.38 -20.08 -2.71
N LEU A 312 -10.65 -21.01 -2.10
CA LEU A 312 -9.61 -20.77 -1.10
C LEU A 312 -8.32 -21.57 -1.41
N PRO A 313 -7.68 -21.35 -2.57
CA PRO A 313 -6.51 -22.13 -2.97
C PRO A 313 -5.29 -21.89 -2.06
N HIS A 314 -5.22 -20.71 -1.42
CA HIS A 314 -4.16 -20.39 -0.46
C HIS A 314 -4.32 -21.13 0.88
N TYR A 315 -5.56 -21.42 1.29
CA TYR A 315 -5.81 -22.27 2.46
C TYR A 315 -5.40 -23.72 2.17
N LEU A 316 -5.74 -24.22 0.98
CA LEU A 316 -5.30 -25.53 0.53
C LEU A 316 -3.76 -25.62 0.56
N PHE A 317 -3.07 -24.63 -0.02
CA PHE A 317 -1.61 -24.62 -0.03
C PHE A 317 -0.97 -24.55 1.37
N ALA A 318 -1.61 -23.86 2.31
CA ALA A 318 -1.13 -23.80 3.69
C ALA A 318 -1.38 -25.08 4.50
N THR A 319 -2.17 -26.03 4.01
CA THR A 319 -2.60 -27.24 4.74
C THR A 319 -2.08 -28.56 4.14
N VAL A 320 -1.42 -28.50 2.99
CA VAL A 320 -0.67 -29.61 2.37
C VAL A 320 0.71 -29.68 2.98
#